data_AF-A0A2V7WXF3-F1
#
_entry.id   AF-A0A2V7WXF3-F1
#
_cell.length_a   1.000
_cell.length_b   1.000
_cell.length_c   1.000
_cell.angle_alpha   90.00
_cell.angle_beta   90.00
_cell.angle_gamma   90.00
#
_symmetry.space_group_name_H-M   'P 1'
#
loop_
_entity.id
_entity.type
_entity.pdbx_description
1 polymer ?
#
loop_
_entity_poly.entity_id
_entity_poly.type
_entity_poly.pdbx_seq_one_letter_code
_entity_poly.pdbx_strand_id
1 'polypeptide(L)'
;MPPVTLAQVADHVEHVRKVAGADDVGLGGDYDGNSDWPEGMEDVTSYPKLFAELARRGWSDEDLGKLASGNILRAMRQAEAVAKRLQASRPPSTATIEQLDGARAR
;
A
#
# COMPACT_ATOMS: atom_id res chain seq x y z
N MET A 1 -4.09 2.13 25.49
CA MET A 1 -4.93 2.76 24.45
C MET A 1 -6.25 2.03 24.36
N PRO A 2 -7.35 2.61 23.85
CA PRO A 2 -8.53 1.81 23.50
C PRO A 2 -8.14 0.71 22.49
N PRO A 3 -8.77 -0.48 22.54
CA PRO A 3 -8.48 -1.54 21.59
C PRO A 3 -8.88 -1.13 20.17
N VAL A 4 -8.05 -1.52 19.21
CA VAL A 4 -8.33 -1.37 17.76
C VAL A 4 -8.81 -2.71 17.24
N THR A 5 -9.76 -2.72 16.32
CA THR A 5 -10.38 -3.94 15.77
C THR A 5 -10.17 -4.05 14.27
N LEU A 6 -10.26 -5.27 13.73
CA LEU A 6 -10.30 -5.54 12.29
C LEU A 6 -11.35 -4.69 11.56
N ALA A 7 -12.53 -4.47 12.17
CA ALA A 7 -13.59 -3.67 11.59
C ALA A 7 -13.15 -2.22 11.34
N GLN A 8 -12.32 -1.64 12.22
CA GLN A 8 -11.76 -0.31 12.03
C GLN A 8 -10.72 -0.29 10.90
N VAL A 9 -9.94 -1.36 10.73
CA VAL A 9 -9.05 -1.50 9.56
C VAL A 9 -9.87 -1.52 8.26
N ALA A 10 -11.00 -2.24 8.25
CA ALA A 10 -11.91 -2.24 7.11
C ALA A 10 -12.53 -0.85 6.85
N ASP A 11 -12.87 -0.08 7.90
CA ASP A 11 -13.34 1.32 7.75
C ASP A 11 -12.30 2.19 7.03
N HIS A 12 -11.02 2.04 7.37
CA HIS A 12 -9.94 2.74 6.69
C HIS A 12 -9.81 2.35 5.22
N VAL A 13 -9.89 1.05 4.92
CA VAL A 13 -9.85 0.54 3.54
C VAL A 13 -11.02 1.11 2.71
N GLU A 14 -12.23 1.15 3.27
CA GLU A 14 -13.41 1.74 2.61
C GLU A 14 -13.27 3.24 2.39
N HIS A 15 -12.73 3.97 3.38
CA HIS A 15 -12.49 5.39 3.24
C HIS A 15 -11.49 5.69 2.12
N VAL A 16 -10.37 4.96 2.06
CA VAL A 16 -9.39 5.11 0.98
C VAL A 16 -10.02 4.78 -0.37
N ARG A 17 -10.77 3.67 -0.49
CA ARG A 17 -11.51 3.34 -1.72
C ARG A 17 -12.46 4.46 -2.13
N LYS A 18 -13.17 5.08 -1.18
CA LYS A 18 -14.12 6.18 -1.46
C LYS A 18 -13.42 7.42 -2.00
N VAL A 19 -12.22 7.73 -1.52
CA VAL A 19 -11.49 8.96 -1.86
C VAL A 19 -10.59 8.76 -3.10
N ALA A 20 -9.81 7.68 -3.13
CA ALA A 20 -8.82 7.40 -4.18
C ALA A 20 -9.37 6.51 -5.30
N GLY A 21 -10.41 5.71 -5.03
CA GLY A 21 -10.93 4.69 -5.94
C GLY A 21 -10.45 3.28 -5.58
N ALA A 22 -11.21 2.26 -6.03
CA ALA A 22 -10.89 0.84 -5.77
C ALA A 22 -9.60 0.38 -6.46
N ASP A 23 -9.19 1.08 -7.52
CA ASP A 23 -7.93 0.82 -8.22
C ASP A 23 -6.72 1.35 -7.43
N ASP A 24 -6.88 2.23 -6.44
CA ASP A 24 -5.77 2.96 -5.80
C ASP A 24 -5.67 2.72 -4.29
N VAL A 25 -5.99 1.49 -3.88
CA VAL A 25 -5.88 1.01 -2.49
C VAL A 25 -5.07 -0.30 -2.42
N GLY A 26 -4.28 -0.45 -1.37
CA GLY A 26 -3.47 -1.64 -1.10
C GLY A 26 -3.37 -1.92 0.40
N LEU A 27 -2.73 -3.04 0.75
CA LEU A 27 -2.51 -3.44 2.14
C LEU A 27 -1.01 -3.45 2.46
N GLY A 28 -0.66 -2.89 3.60
CA GLY A 28 0.66 -2.99 4.21
C GLY A 28 0.48 -3.23 5.69
N GLY A 29 0.50 -4.50 6.12
CA GLY A 29 0.17 -4.87 7.50
C GLY A 29 1.24 -4.50 8.53
N ASP A 30 2.47 -4.21 8.08
CA ASP A 30 3.60 -3.84 8.94
C ASP A 30 3.91 -4.86 10.06
N TYR A 31 3.47 -6.13 9.90
CA TYR A 31 3.74 -7.21 10.86
C TYR A 31 5.24 -7.32 11.20
N ASP A 32 5.54 -7.68 12.45
CA ASP A 32 6.86 -7.67 13.08
C ASP A 32 7.53 -6.27 13.19
N GLY A 33 6.86 -5.20 12.74
CA GLY A 33 7.28 -3.80 12.92
C GLY A 33 6.76 -3.12 14.18
N ASN A 34 5.76 -3.72 14.86
CA ASN A 34 5.10 -3.16 16.04
C ASN A 34 4.91 -4.21 17.16
N SER A 35 4.59 -3.74 18.36
CA SER A 35 4.35 -4.59 19.55
C SER A 35 2.89 -4.99 19.78
N ASP A 36 1.93 -4.28 19.16
CA ASP A 36 0.50 -4.47 19.36
C ASP A 36 -0.24 -4.48 18.01
N TRP A 37 -1.28 -5.31 17.89
CA TRP A 37 -2.06 -5.48 16.66
C TRP A 37 -3.56 -5.31 16.90
N PRO A 38 -4.36 -4.95 15.87
CA PRO A 38 -5.81 -4.94 15.98
C PRO A 38 -6.37 -6.32 16.34
N GLU A 39 -7.42 -6.35 17.16
CA GLU A 39 -8.18 -7.56 17.48
C GLU A 39 -8.76 -8.17 16.18
N GLY A 40 -8.50 -9.46 15.97
CA GLY A 40 -8.82 -10.18 14.75
C GLY A 40 -7.76 -10.08 13.66
N MET A 41 -6.68 -9.32 13.86
CA MET A 41 -5.53 -9.18 12.96
C MET A 41 -4.20 -9.36 13.69
N GLU A 42 -4.11 -10.38 14.56
CA GLU A 42 -2.97 -10.59 15.45
C GLU A 42 -1.67 -10.96 14.73
N ASP A 43 -1.79 -11.55 13.53
CA ASP A 43 -0.67 -12.03 12.74
C ASP A 43 -1.00 -12.11 11.24
N VAL A 44 0.00 -12.49 10.45
CA VAL A 44 -0.09 -12.66 8.99
C VAL A 44 -1.13 -13.69 8.55
N THR A 45 -1.60 -14.58 9.41
CA THR A 45 -2.65 -15.56 9.07
C THR A 45 -4.04 -14.94 9.04
N SER A 46 -4.19 -13.71 9.54
CA SER A 46 -5.49 -13.07 9.74
C SER A 46 -6.03 -12.28 8.54
N TYR A 47 -5.25 -12.11 7.45
CA TYR A 47 -5.74 -11.43 6.24
C TYR A 47 -7.07 -11.97 5.70
N PRO A 48 -7.33 -13.30 5.62
CA PRO A 48 -8.62 -13.81 5.16
C PRO A 48 -9.83 -13.28 5.96
N LYS A 49 -9.66 -12.97 7.26
CA LYS A 49 -10.72 -12.38 8.09
C LYS A 49 -11.06 -10.96 7.61
N LEU A 50 -10.06 -10.16 7.23
CA LEU A 50 -10.27 -8.80 6.70
C LEU A 50 -10.98 -8.84 5.35
N PHE A 51 -10.58 -9.76 4.47
CA PHE A 51 -11.26 -9.96 3.18
C PHE A 51 -12.71 -10.42 3.35
N ALA A 52 -12.98 -11.31 4.32
CA ALA A 52 -14.34 -11.72 4.64
C ALA A 52 -15.18 -10.54 5.14
N GLU A 53 -14.63 -9.68 6.00
CA GLU A 53 -15.32 -8.46 6.45
C GLU A 53 -15.63 -7.51 5.29
N LEU A 54 -14.65 -7.22 4.42
CA LEU A 54 -14.86 -6.36 3.25
C LEU A 54 -15.89 -6.96 2.27
N ALA A 55 -15.88 -8.28 2.07
CA ALA A 55 -16.91 -8.97 1.28
C ALA A 55 -18.31 -8.80 1.90
N ARG A 56 -18.45 -8.91 3.23
CA ARG A 56 -19.74 -8.63 3.92
C ARG A 56 -20.21 -7.20 3.75
N ARG A 57 -19.29 -6.25 3.58
CA ARG A 57 -19.58 -4.84 3.28
C ARG A 57 -19.88 -4.55 1.80
N GLY A 58 -19.93 -5.59 0.97
CA GLY A 58 -20.32 -5.47 -0.44
C GLY A 58 -19.17 -5.13 -1.39
N TRP A 59 -17.93 -5.40 -1.01
CA TRP A 59 -16.84 -5.44 -1.98
C TRP A 59 -17.05 -6.58 -2.98
N SER A 60 -16.90 -6.30 -4.27
CA SER A 60 -16.95 -7.32 -5.31
C SER A 60 -15.68 -8.18 -5.30
N ASP A 61 -15.77 -9.40 -5.83
CA ASP A 61 -14.58 -10.25 -6.02
C ASP A 61 -13.51 -9.56 -6.87
N GLU A 62 -13.93 -8.72 -7.83
CA GLU A 62 -13.02 -7.91 -8.63
C GLU A 62 -12.25 -6.89 -7.77
N ASP A 63 -12.95 -6.12 -6.95
CA ASP A 63 -12.33 -5.11 -6.08
C ASP A 63 -11.46 -5.75 -4.99
N LEU A 64 -11.87 -6.92 -4.48
CA LEU A 64 -11.04 -7.71 -3.56
C LEU A 64 -9.79 -8.24 -4.26
N GLY A 65 -9.88 -8.72 -5.50
CA GLY A 65 -8.71 -9.13 -6.29
C GLY A 65 -7.73 -7.99 -6.55
N LYS A 66 -8.25 -6.79 -6.81
CA LYS A 66 -7.46 -5.56 -6.93
C LYS A 66 -6.71 -5.23 -5.64
N LEU A 67 -7.42 -5.23 -4.51
CA LEU A 67 -6.85 -4.99 -3.17
C LEU A 67 -5.77 -6.03 -2.80
N ALA A 68 -6.03 -7.31 -3.09
CA ALA A 68 -5.13 -8.41 -2.73
C ALA A 68 -3.79 -8.37 -3.46
N SER A 69 -3.80 -8.06 -4.77
CA SER A 69 -2.56 -8.02 -5.56
C SER A 69 -2.65 -7.21 -6.85
N GLY A 70 -3.85 -7.05 -7.42
CA GLY A 70 -4.00 -6.44 -8.74
C GLY A 70 -3.44 -5.02 -8.82
N ASN A 71 -3.69 -4.20 -7.80
CA ASN A 71 -3.26 -2.80 -7.76
C ASN A 71 -1.74 -2.67 -7.63
N ILE A 72 -1.12 -3.41 -6.71
CA ILE A 72 0.34 -3.37 -6.54
C ILE A 72 1.06 -3.90 -7.78
N LEU A 73 0.55 -4.97 -8.40
CA LEU A 73 1.12 -5.50 -9.65
C LEU A 73 0.96 -4.50 -10.81
N ARG A 74 -0.14 -3.75 -10.88
CA ARG A 74 -0.31 -2.66 -11.86
C ARG A 74 0.74 -1.56 -11.63
N ALA A 75 0.89 -1.10 -10.39
CA ALA A 75 1.84 -0.03 -10.04
C ALA A 75 3.28 -0.45 -10.37
N MET A 76 3.68 -1.68 -10.04
CA MET A 76 5.01 -2.22 -10.36
C MET A 76 5.25 -2.28 -11.88
N ARG A 77 4.28 -2.79 -12.66
CA ARG A 77 4.38 -2.79 -14.14
C ARG A 77 4.52 -1.38 -14.72
N GLN A 78 3.82 -0.40 -14.16
CA GLN A 78 3.95 1.00 -14.59
C GLN A 78 5.35 1.55 -14.25
N ALA A 79 5.87 1.26 -13.05
CA ALA A 79 7.23 1.64 -12.66
C ALA A 79 8.28 1.03 -13.61
N GLU A 80 8.15 -0.26 -13.96
CA GLU A 80 9.01 -0.95 -14.92
C GLU A 80 8.96 -0.31 -16.31
N ALA A 81 7.77 0.02 -16.81
CA ALA A 81 7.60 0.68 -18.10
C ALA A 81 8.27 2.06 -18.14
N VAL A 82 8.10 2.86 -17.08
CA VAL A 82 8.75 4.16 -16.94
C VAL A 82 10.26 4.02 -16.83
N ALA A 83 10.76 3.05 -16.04
CA ALA A 83 12.18 2.77 -15.89
C ALA A 83 12.81 2.42 -17.24
N LYS A 84 12.21 1.52 -18.02
CA LYS A 84 12.69 1.14 -19.37
C LYS A 84 12.78 2.35 -20.30
N ARG A 85 11.77 3.21 -20.29
CA ARG A 85 11.78 4.46 -21.08
C ARG A 85 12.92 5.38 -20.66
N LEU A 86 13.10 5.59 -19.36
CA LEU A 86 14.12 6.53 -18.85
C LEU A 86 15.54 6.03 -19.09
N GLN A 87 15.79 4.73 -18.90
CA GLN A 87 17.07 4.08 -19.19
C GLN A 87 17.46 4.21 -20.66
N ALA A 88 16.49 4.18 -21.58
CA ALA A 88 16.73 4.41 -23.00
C ALA A 88 16.98 5.89 -23.35
N SER A 89 16.53 6.83 -22.51
CA SER A 89 16.64 8.27 -22.77
C SER A 89 17.84 8.97 -22.13
N ARG A 90 18.37 8.45 -21.02
CA ARG A 90 19.46 9.08 -20.27
C ARG A 90 20.22 8.09 -19.38
N PRO A 91 21.51 8.35 -19.08
CA PRO A 91 22.23 7.62 -18.06
C PRO A 91 21.71 7.88 -16.64
N PRO A 92 22.12 7.08 -15.64
CA PRO A 92 21.87 7.37 -14.24
C PRO A 92 22.48 8.72 -13.83
N SER A 93 21.87 9.38 -12.85
CA SER A 93 22.43 10.62 -12.29
C SER A 93 23.67 10.30 -11.46
N THR A 94 24.69 11.14 -11.57
CA THR A 94 25.87 11.14 -10.67
C THR A 94 25.89 12.37 -9.78
N ALA A 95 24.78 13.11 -9.70
CA ALA A 95 24.70 14.32 -8.91
C ALA A 95 24.83 14.02 -7.41
N THR A 96 25.54 14.87 -6.67
CA THR A 96 25.64 14.79 -5.21
C THR A 96 24.65 15.75 -4.55
N ILE A 97 24.39 15.55 -3.24
CA ILE A 97 23.52 16.45 -2.48
C ILE A 97 24.07 17.88 -2.46
N GLU A 98 25.39 18.06 -2.42
CA GLU A 98 26.03 19.38 -2.45
C GLU A 98 25.82 20.10 -3.79
N GLN A 99 25.74 19.36 -4.90
CA GLN A 99 25.51 19.92 -6.23
C GLN A 99 24.05 20.34 -6.44
N LEU A 100 23.11 19.61 -5.81
CA LEU A 100 21.67 19.86 -5.96
C LEU A 100 21.14 20.86 -4.93
N ASP A 101 21.59 20.73 -3.68
CA ASP A 101 21.02 21.43 -2.52
C ASP A 101 21.99 22.45 -1.91
N GLY A 102 23.25 22.48 -2.39
CA GLY A 102 24.32 23.31 -1.85
C GLY A 102 25.00 22.69 -0.63
N ALA A 103 26.09 23.32 -0.16
CA ALA A 103 26.75 22.90 1.05
C ALA A 103 25.85 23.16 2.28
N ARG A 104 25.63 22.14 3.12
CA ARG A 104 25.00 22.34 4.43
C ARG A 104 25.81 23.39 5.20
N ALA A 105 25.14 24.47 5.62
CA ALA A 105 25.69 25.34 6.64
C ALA A 105 25.94 24.51 7.90
N ARG A 106 27.17 24.53 8.40
CA ARG A 106 27.55 23.87 9.65
C ARG A 106 26.90 24.54 10.85
#